data_AF-A0AB73C483-F1
#
_entry.id   AF-A0AB73C483-F1
#
_cell.length_a   1.000
_cell.length_b   1.000
_cell.length_c   1.000
_cell.angle_alpha   90.00
_cell.angle_beta   90.00
_cell.angle_gamma   90.00
#
_symmetry.space_group_name_H-M   'P 1'
#
loop_
_entity.id
_entity.type
_entity.pdbx_description
1 polymer ?
#
loop_
_entity_poly.entity_id
_entity_poly.type
_entity_poly.pdbx_seq_one_letter_code
_entity_poly.pdbx_strand_id
1 'polypeptide(L)' 'MSDFKRAGEIEGLAIDPTNSDLLVLANRGTRVDRGMPIGFYEGYTKEIHELYIYRKVK' A
#
# COMPACT_ATOMS: atom_id res chain seq x y z
N MET A 1 6.45 -12.92 2.59
CA MET A 1 5.74 -11.65 2.33
C MET A 1 6.01 -10.73 3.51
N SER A 2 6.92 -9.77 3.35
CA SER A 2 7.32 -8.83 4.40
C SER A 2 7.08 -7.36 4.01
N ASP A 3 6.47 -7.14 2.85
CA ASP A 3 6.36 -5.84 2.20
C ASP A 3 5.29 -4.96 2.88
N PHE A 4 4.20 -5.58 3.34
CA PHE A 4 3.12 -4.94 4.10
C PHE A 4 2.92 -5.67 5.42
N LYS A 5 2.93 -4.93 6.53
CA LYS A 5 2.90 -5.44 7.90
C LYS A 5 1.72 -4.91 8.72
N ARG A 6 1.08 -3.82 8.28
CA ARG A 6 0.07 -3.11 9.07
C ARG A 6 -1.25 -2.99 8.31
N ALA A 7 -2.34 -2.97 9.06
CA ALA A 7 -3.66 -2.71 8.48
C ALA A 7 -3.69 -1.29 7.89
N GLY A 8 -4.29 -1.15 6.72
CA GLY A 8 -4.39 0.12 6.01
C GLY A 8 -3.18 0.50 5.15
N GLU A 9 -2.11 -0.32 5.10
CA GLU A 9 -0.99 -0.06 4.20
C GLU A 9 -1.34 -0.31 2.71
N ILE A 10 -2.35 -1.12 2.42
CA ILE A 10 -2.86 -1.32 1.05
C ILE A 10 -4.12 -0.49 0.88
N GLU A 11 -4.09 0.48 -0.03
CA GLU A 11 -5.21 1.37 -0.35
C GLU A 11 -5.91 0.96 -1.65
N GLY A 12 -5.22 0.21 -2.53
CA GLY A 12 -5.78 -0.19 -3.81
C GLY A 12 -5.06 -1.40 -4.43
N LEU A 13 -5.82 -2.17 -5.19
CA LEU A 13 -5.34 -3.32 -5.96
C LEU A 13 -5.89 -3.24 -7.37
N ALA A 14 -5.04 -3.49 -8.36
CA ALA A 14 -5.45 -3.63 -9.75
C ALA A 14 -4.59 -4.70 -10.46
N ILE A 15 -5.15 -5.31 -11.50
CA ILE A 15 -4.38 -6.11 -12.45
C ILE A 15 -4.15 -5.24 -13.68
N ASP A 16 -2.88 -5.07 -14.06
CA ASP A 16 -2.55 -4.36 -15.30
C ASP A 16 -3.05 -5.20 -16.49
N PRO A 17 -3.97 -4.66 -17.33
CA PRO A 17 -4.56 -5.43 -18.43
C PRO A 17 -3.56 -5.75 -19.56
N THR A 18 -2.40 -5.10 -19.60
CA THR A 18 -1.42 -5.23 -20.67
C THR A 18 -0.43 -6.37 -20.45
N ASN A 19 -0.11 -6.68 -19.19
CA ASN A 19 0.91 -7.65 -18.80
C ASN A 19 0.45 -8.62 -17.68
N SER A 20 -0.75 -8.42 -17.13
CA SER A 20 -1.31 -9.19 -16.00
C SER A 20 -0.52 -9.11 -14.70
N ASP A 21 0.32 -8.09 -14.52
CA ASP A 21 1.01 -7.85 -13.25
C ASP A 21 0.05 -7.28 -12.21
N LEU A 22 0.32 -7.60 -10.94
CA LEU A 22 -0.45 -7.09 -9.81
C LEU A 22 0.13 -5.73 -9.40
N LEU A 23 -0.72 -4.70 -9.47
CA LEU A 23 -0.44 -3.35 -8.99
C LEU A 23 -1.00 -3.21 -7.57
N VAL A 24 -0.15 -2.76 -6.64
CA VAL A 24 -0.54 -2.47 -5.27
C VAL A 24 -0.25 -1.00 -4.98
N LEU A 25 -1.31 -0.21 -4.76
CA LEU A 25 -1.18 1.14 -4.23
C LEU A 25 -1.06 1.03 -2.71
N ALA A 26 0.09 1.45 -2.20
CA ALA A 26 0.40 1.37 -0.79
C ALA A 26 0.57 2.75 -0.16
N ASN A 27 0.09 2.88 1.07
CA ASN A 27 0.33 4.03 1.92
C ASN A 27 1.35 3.69 2.99
N ARG A 28 2.29 4.61 3.16
CA ARG A 28 3.23 4.58 4.25
C ARG A 28 3.18 5.90 5.01
N GLY A 29 3.00 5.79 6.31
CA GLY A 29 3.07 6.93 7.23
C GLY A 29 1.79 7.18 8.01
N THR A 30 0.64 6.69 7.55
CA THR A 30 -0.64 6.90 8.25
C THR A 30 -1.01 5.72 9.14
N ARG A 31 -1.48 6.03 10.35
CA ARG A 31 -2.12 5.10 11.26
C ARG A 31 -3.60 5.02 10.94
N VAL A 32 -4.07 3.80 10.71
CA VAL A 32 -5.48 3.51 10.41
C VAL A 32 -6.07 2.66 11.52
N ASP A 33 -7.15 3.14 12.15
CA ASP A 33 -8.00 2.35 13.06
C ASP A 33 -9.36 2.14 12.39
N ARG A 34 -9.72 0.87 12.12
CA ARG A 34 -11.03 0.49 11.52
C ARG A 34 -11.40 1.33 10.27
N GLY A 35 -10.42 1.65 9.44
CA GLY A 35 -10.60 2.43 8.21
C GLY A 35 -10.55 3.95 8.38
N MET A 36 -10.33 4.46 9.60
CA MET A 36 -10.20 5.89 9.86
C MET A 36 -8.74 6.30 10.06
N PRO A 37 -8.24 7.34 9.36
CA PRO A 37 -6.94 7.94 9.64
C PRO A 37 -6.94 8.61 11.02
N ILE A 38 -5.99 8.25 11.88
CA ILE A 38 -5.86 8.79 13.25
C ILE A 38 -4.55 9.57 13.49
N GLY A 39 -3.80 9.85 12.43
CA GLY A 39 -2.53 10.56 12.47
C GLY A 39 -1.39 9.75 11.87
N PHE A 40 -0.15 10.22 12.05
CA PHE A 40 1.02 9.60 11.44
C PHE A 40 1.80 8.69 12.39
N TYR A 41 2.56 7.75 11.84
CA TYR A 41 3.62 7.07 12.58
C TYR A 41 4.75 8.05 12.93
N GLU A 42 5.52 7.74 13.98
CA GLU A 42 6.71 8.52 14.33
C GLU A 42 7.66 8.63 13.15
N GLY A 43 8.20 9.84 12.92
CA GLY A 43 9.08 10.14 11.79
C GLY A 43 8.37 10.55 10.50
N TYR A 44 7.02 10.54 10.47
CA TYR A 44 6.23 10.98 9.33
C TYR A 44 5.53 12.30 9.62
N THR A 45 5.54 13.20 8.64
CA THR A 45 4.82 14.48 8.66
C THR A 45 3.72 14.56 7.60
N LYS A 46 3.65 13.55 6.73
CA LYS A 46 2.68 13.41 5.65
C LYS A 46 2.55 11.95 5.22
N GLU A 47 1.51 11.68 4.45
CA GLU A 47 1.34 10.41 3.74
C GLU A 47 2.35 10.28 2.60
N ILE A 48 2.80 9.06 2.37
CA ILE A 48 3.61 8.68 1.22
C ILE A 48 2.87 7.56 0.50
N HIS A 49 2.52 7.78 -0.76
CA HIS A 49 1.88 6.77 -1.60
C HIS A 49 2.92 6.17 -2.55
N GLU A 50 3.02 4.85 -2.57
CA GLU A 50 4.00 4.08 -3.33
C GLU A 50 3.24 3.06 -4.20
N LEU A 51 3.67 2.88 -5.46
CA LEU A 51 3.12 1.86 -6.34
C LEU A 51 4.09 0.69 -6.43
N TYR A 52 3.66 -0.47 -5.96
CA TYR A 52 4.39 -1.72 -6.08
C TYR A 52 3.86 -2.52 -7.27
N ILE A 53 4.78 -3.03 -8.10
CA ILE A 53 4.47 -3.85 -9.26
C ILE A 53 4.98 -5.26 -9.00
N TYR A 54 4.05 -6.20 -8.85
CA TYR A 54 4.33 -7.61 -8.65
C TYR A 54 4.16 -8.34 -9.96
N ARG A 55 5.28 -8.86 -10.47
CA ARG A 55 5.27 -9.60 -11.72
C ARG A 55 4.58 -10.94 -11.53
N LYS A 56 3.68 -11.29 -12.46
CA LYS A 56 3.11 -12.64 -12.49
C LYS A 56 4.22 -13.67 -12.72
N VAL A 57 4.36 -14.61 -11.78
CA VAL A 57 5.23 -15.78 -11.96
C VAL A 57 4.45 -16.84 -12.76
N LYS A 58 5.11 -17.49 -13.72
CA LYS A 58 4.53 -18.56 -14.52
C LYS A 58 4.39 -19.85 -13.73
#